data_AF-A0AAJ7BHH7-F1
#
_entry.id   AF-A0AAJ7BHH7-F1
#
_cell.length_a   1.000
_cell.length_b   1.000
_cell.length_c   1.000
_cell.angle_alpha   90.00
_cell.angle_beta   90.00
_cell.angle_gamma   90.00
#
_symmetry.space_group_name_H-M   'P 1'
#
loop_
_entity.id
_entity.type
_entity.pdbx_description
1 polymer ?
#
loop_
_entity_poly.entity_id
_entity_poly.type
_entity_poly.pdbx_seq_one_letter_code
_entity_poly.pdbx_strand_id
1 'polypeptide(L)'
;MAALTNLRDKLEDDTLDLSLCDLTEVPVREIAAIKKAAFLDLSNNSLVSLPKNFIILTQVVKLDLSHNMLTEIPENFGELRQLKHLDLYSNQISRLPLSLGELKNLKWLDLKNNPLTQAVASVAGPCGNASECQTCARNVVAFLSNVKKSIEEEKLNRTNATQADTVRETVPLKKESKKKKKRNADKDNKSKIEKEKSANPESERPNNSHRNQLNGSTGKTSMISQKENGRSTICRSFLLFILGLIILGALAAVAVTTLPPKTHRELERSFPDHLEILLPIKVLILFQLWQFTLIAWRSHNLCFH
;
A
#
# COMPACT_ATOMS: atom_id res chain seq x y z
N MET A 1 42.18 -4.32 2.27
CA MET A 1 42.14 -3.04 1.54
C MET A 1 43.06 -3.18 0.35
N ALA A 2 42.61 -3.86 -0.72
CA ALA A 2 43.39 -3.92 -1.94
C ALA A 2 43.66 -2.47 -2.37
N ALA A 3 44.94 -2.13 -2.54
CA ALA A 3 45.33 -0.85 -3.06
C ALA A 3 44.70 -0.75 -4.45
N LEU A 4 43.64 0.06 -4.58
CA LEU A 4 43.18 0.56 -5.87
C LEU A 4 44.34 1.42 -6.41
N THR A 5 45.33 0.74 -7.00
CA THR A 5 46.26 1.33 -7.95
C THR A 5 45.45 2.15 -8.95
N ASN A 6 46.08 3.23 -9.42
CA ASN A 6 45.47 4.29 -10.22
C ASN A 6 44.39 3.74 -11.17
N LEU A 7 43.11 4.04 -10.92
CA LEU A 7 41.99 3.54 -11.74
C LEU A 7 42.16 3.84 -13.23
N ARG A 8 42.99 4.83 -13.57
CA ARG A 8 43.36 5.17 -14.94
C ARG A 8 44.11 4.05 -15.66
N ASP A 9 44.83 3.20 -14.94
CA ASP A 9 45.58 2.08 -15.53
C ASP A 9 44.65 0.92 -15.94
N LYS A 10 43.42 0.91 -15.40
CA LYS A 10 42.34 -0.02 -15.74
C LYS A 10 41.35 0.54 -16.77
N LEU A 11 41.63 1.73 -17.31
CA LEU A 11 40.83 2.36 -18.35
C LEU A 11 41.42 2.03 -19.72
N GLU A 12 40.71 1.21 -20.49
CA GLU A 12 41.00 0.95 -21.89
C GLU A 12 39.94 1.62 -22.76
N ASP A 13 40.37 2.56 -23.62
CA ASP A 13 39.48 3.43 -24.40
C ASP A 13 38.44 4.18 -23.55
N ASP A 14 37.20 3.69 -23.53
CA ASP A 14 36.06 4.19 -22.76
C ASP A 14 35.54 3.15 -21.74
N THR A 15 36.24 2.02 -21.61
CA THR A 15 35.92 0.91 -20.72
C THR A 15 36.79 0.95 -19.48
N LEU A 16 36.16 1.08 -18.31
CA LEU A 16 36.81 0.96 -17.02
C LEU A 16 36.54 -0.44 -16.46
N ASP A 17 37.57 -1.28 -16.48
CA ASP A 17 37.49 -2.66 -16.00
C ASP A 17 37.86 -2.76 -14.51
N LEU A 18 36.84 -2.95 -13.69
CA LEU A 18 36.95 -3.22 -12.26
C LEU A 18 36.41 -4.61 -11.91
N SER A 19 36.35 -5.51 -12.89
CA SER A 19 36.02 -6.90 -12.65
C SER A 19 37.09 -7.58 -11.80
N LEU A 20 36.69 -8.60 -11.01
CA LEU A 20 37.61 -9.44 -10.23
C LEU A 20 38.57 -8.65 -9.32
N CYS A 21 38.11 -7.52 -8.77
CA CYS A 21 38.93 -6.63 -7.94
C CYS A 21 38.68 -6.82 -6.43
N ASP A 22 37.94 -7.88 -6.05
CA ASP A 22 37.51 -8.16 -4.68
C ASP A 22 36.82 -6.95 -4.00
N LEU A 23 36.10 -6.15 -4.79
CA LEU A 23 35.45 -4.94 -4.29
C LEU A 23 34.27 -5.31 -3.39
N THR A 24 34.26 -4.74 -2.19
CA THR A 24 33.11 -4.78 -1.27
C THR A 24 32.25 -3.53 -1.37
N GLU A 25 32.83 -2.43 -1.86
CA GLU A 25 32.16 -1.15 -2.09
C GLU A 25 32.67 -0.54 -3.40
N VAL A 26 31.79 0.17 -4.11
CA VAL A 26 32.14 0.85 -5.36
C VAL A 26 32.87 2.17 -5.06
N PRO A 27 34.07 2.41 -5.63
CA PRO A 27 34.80 3.67 -5.51
C PRO A 27 34.18 4.76 -6.42
N VAL A 28 32.96 5.19 -6.08
CA VAL A 28 32.15 6.10 -6.93
C VAL A 28 32.86 7.44 -7.19
N ARG A 29 33.58 7.98 -6.21
CA ARG A 29 34.23 9.30 -6.34
C ARG A 29 35.34 9.25 -7.37
N GLU A 30 36.11 8.19 -7.35
CA GLU A 30 37.25 7.94 -8.21
C GLU A 30 36.80 7.62 -9.63
N ILE A 31 35.75 6.80 -9.79
CA ILE A 31 35.13 6.51 -11.09
C ILE A 31 34.52 7.80 -11.69
N ALA A 32 33.84 8.61 -10.88
CA ALA A 32 33.24 9.86 -11.34
C ALA A 32 34.25 10.90 -11.85
N ALA A 33 35.51 10.81 -11.41
CA ALA A 33 36.60 11.66 -11.89
C ALA A 33 37.06 11.27 -13.32
N ILE A 34 36.78 10.04 -13.76
CA ILE A 34 37.15 9.52 -15.08
C ILE A 34 36.00 9.78 -16.06
N LYS A 35 35.93 11.00 -16.61
CA LYS A 35 34.82 11.42 -17.50
C LYS A 35 34.71 10.64 -18.81
N LYS A 36 35.77 9.96 -19.23
CA LYS A 36 35.81 9.15 -20.46
C LYS A 36 35.20 7.74 -20.27
N ALA A 37 35.06 7.27 -19.03
CA ALA A 37 34.55 5.93 -18.75
C ALA A 37 33.04 5.85 -19.04
N ALA A 38 32.69 5.38 -20.23
CA ALA A 38 31.31 5.15 -20.67
C ALA A 38 30.86 3.71 -20.38
N PHE A 39 31.78 2.75 -20.37
CA PHE A 39 31.51 1.37 -20.01
C PHE A 39 32.18 1.08 -18.67
N LEU A 40 31.41 0.57 -17.72
CA LEU A 40 31.86 0.26 -16.38
C LEU A 40 31.59 -1.21 -16.11
N ASP A 41 32.67 -1.98 -15.97
CA ASP A 41 32.61 -3.37 -15.57
C ASP A 41 32.92 -3.49 -14.08
N LEU A 42 31.92 -3.89 -13.29
CA LEU A 42 32.03 -4.19 -11.87
C LEU A 42 31.67 -5.66 -11.60
N SER A 43 31.70 -6.51 -12.63
CA SER A 43 31.36 -7.92 -12.53
C SER A 43 32.30 -8.69 -11.62
N ASN A 44 31.86 -9.85 -11.12
CA ASN A 44 32.70 -10.76 -10.35
C ASN A 44 33.39 -10.11 -9.14
N ASN A 45 32.65 -9.29 -8.39
CA ASN A 45 33.09 -8.68 -7.14
C ASN A 45 32.22 -9.20 -5.97
N SER A 46 32.43 -8.63 -4.77
CA SER A 46 31.67 -8.97 -3.56
C SER A 46 30.74 -7.83 -3.14
N LEU A 47 30.15 -7.12 -4.11
CA LEU A 47 29.27 -5.99 -3.84
C LEU A 47 27.92 -6.49 -3.28
N VAL A 48 27.56 -6.02 -2.08
CA VAL A 48 26.28 -6.37 -1.42
C VAL A 48 25.19 -5.33 -1.70
N SER A 49 25.60 -4.07 -1.88
CA SER A 49 24.71 -2.96 -2.23
C SER A 49 25.47 -1.91 -3.04
N LEU A 50 24.72 -1.08 -3.76
CA LEU A 50 25.27 0.10 -4.42
C LEU A 50 25.07 1.33 -3.51
N PRO A 51 26.08 2.19 -3.37
CA PRO A 51 25.94 3.37 -2.52
C PRO A 51 24.99 4.38 -3.16
N LYS A 52 24.30 5.20 -2.34
CA LYS A 52 23.29 6.16 -2.83
C LYS A 52 23.85 7.18 -3.82
N ASN A 53 25.13 7.51 -3.73
CA ASN A 53 25.82 8.45 -4.61
C ASN A 53 26.20 7.84 -5.98
N PHE A 54 25.89 6.55 -6.24
CA PHE A 54 26.14 5.89 -7.53
C PHE A 54 25.51 6.64 -8.72
N ILE A 55 24.43 7.38 -8.47
CA ILE A 55 23.75 8.26 -9.43
C ILE A 55 24.64 9.35 -10.04
N ILE A 56 25.79 9.69 -9.41
CA ILE A 56 26.73 10.69 -9.92
C ILE A 56 27.38 10.23 -11.23
N LEU A 57 27.41 8.93 -11.50
CA LEU A 57 28.00 8.29 -12.68
C LEU A 57 27.12 8.44 -13.94
N THR A 58 26.61 9.64 -14.18
CA THR A 58 25.68 9.97 -15.28
C THR A 58 26.26 9.76 -16.69
N GLN A 59 27.58 9.64 -16.81
CA GLN A 59 28.27 9.34 -18.07
C GLN A 59 28.19 7.86 -18.50
N VAL A 60 27.78 6.96 -17.60
CA VAL A 60 27.82 5.51 -17.86
C VAL A 60 26.69 5.12 -18.82
N VAL A 61 27.07 4.42 -19.89
CA VAL A 61 26.21 3.91 -20.96
C VAL A 61 26.01 2.41 -20.86
N LYS A 62 27.05 1.67 -20.44
CA LYS A 62 26.96 0.23 -20.18
C LYS A 62 27.50 -0.05 -18.78
N LEU A 63 26.75 -0.81 -18.01
CA LEU A 63 27.09 -1.19 -16.66
C LEU A 63 26.93 -2.69 -16.50
N ASP A 64 28.02 -3.36 -16.15
CA ASP A 64 28.01 -4.76 -15.76
C ASP A 64 28.18 -4.87 -14.25
N LEU A 65 27.19 -5.48 -13.59
CA LEU A 65 27.17 -5.78 -12.16
C LEU A 65 26.92 -7.28 -11.94
N SER A 66 27.13 -8.10 -12.97
CA SER A 66 26.91 -9.54 -12.91
C SER A 66 27.83 -10.21 -11.89
N HIS A 67 27.43 -11.37 -11.39
CA HIS A 67 28.22 -12.16 -10.45
C HIS A 67 28.66 -11.38 -9.20
N ASN A 68 27.72 -10.66 -8.60
CA ASN A 68 27.88 -9.98 -7.32
C ASN A 68 26.87 -10.53 -6.29
N MET A 69 26.79 -9.89 -5.13
CA MET A 69 25.89 -10.26 -4.04
C MET A 69 24.82 -9.19 -3.79
N LEU A 70 24.45 -8.43 -4.83
CA LEU A 70 23.53 -7.30 -4.70
C LEU A 70 22.15 -7.78 -4.25
N THR A 71 21.65 -7.24 -3.15
CA THR A 71 20.31 -7.56 -2.62
C THR A 71 19.24 -6.60 -3.10
N GLU A 72 19.64 -5.35 -3.39
CA GLU A 72 18.76 -4.30 -3.89
C GLU A 72 19.51 -3.31 -4.78
N ILE A 73 18.74 -2.60 -5.60
CA ILE A 73 19.21 -1.48 -6.43
C ILE A 73 18.65 -0.17 -5.82
N PRO A 74 19.44 0.90 -5.70
CA PRO A 74 19.01 2.15 -5.08
C PRO A 74 17.76 2.75 -5.73
N GLU A 75 16.88 3.35 -4.93
CA GLU A 75 15.63 3.97 -5.42
C GLU A 75 15.84 5.09 -6.45
N ASN A 76 17.03 5.69 -6.54
CA ASN A 76 17.33 6.77 -7.49
C ASN A 76 18.04 6.29 -8.77
N PHE A 77 18.11 4.98 -9.01
CA PHE A 77 18.85 4.42 -10.15
C PHE A 77 18.37 4.92 -11.52
N GLY A 78 17.10 5.33 -11.62
CA GLY A 78 16.52 5.98 -12.81
C GLY A 78 17.20 7.28 -13.26
N GLU A 79 18.03 7.90 -12.42
CA GLU A 79 18.78 9.11 -12.77
C GLU A 79 19.90 8.87 -13.79
N LEU A 80 20.33 7.62 -14.00
CA LEU A 80 21.33 7.22 -15.00
C LEU A 80 20.74 7.24 -16.42
N ARG A 81 20.29 8.41 -16.90
CA ARG A 81 19.53 8.59 -18.15
C ARG A 81 20.25 8.14 -19.42
N GLN A 82 21.58 8.02 -19.38
CA GLN A 82 22.39 7.57 -20.52
C GLN A 82 22.55 6.05 -20.60
N LEU A 83 22.13 5.32 -19.56
CA LEU A 83 22.30 3.87 -19.48
C LEU A 83 21.49 3.17 -20.57
N LYS A 84 22.18 2.34 -21.35
CA LYS A 84 21.63 1.54 -22.45
C LYS A 84 21.75 0.04 -22.21
N HIS A 85 22.71 -0.39 -21.40
CA HIS A 85 22.97 -1.78 -21.09
C HIS A 85 23.20 -1.92 -19.60
N LEU A 86 22.46 -2.83 -18.97
CA LEU A 86 22.57 -3.13 -17.54
C LEU A 86 22.56 -4.64 -17.35
N ASP A 87 23.67 -5.19 -16.88
CA ASP A 87 23.76 -6.59 -16.48
C ASP A 87 23.69 -6.74 -14.97
N LEU A 88 22.71 -7.51 -14.50
CA LEU A 88 22.49 -7.87 -13.10
C LEU A 88 22.46 -9.38 -12.92
N TYR A 89 22.90 -10.15 -13.92
CA TYR A 89 22.93 -11.60 -13.88
C TYR A 89 23.62 -12.12 -12.62
N SER A 90 23.05 -13.15 -11.99
CA SER A 90 23.67 -13.81 -10.83
C SER A 90 23.95 -12.85 -9.66
N ASN A 91 22.88 -12.29 -9.12
CA ASN A 91 22.84 -11.49 -7.90
C ASN A 91 21.75 -12.01 -6.94
N GLN A 92 21.45 -11.29 -5.87
CA GLN A 92 20.42 -11.63 -4.87
C GLN A 92 19.24 -10.65 -4.87
N ILE A 93 18.95 -10.04 -6.03
CA ILE A 93 17.96 -8.99 -6.15
C ILE A 93 16.55 -9.60 -6.10
N SER A 94 15.76 -9.17 -5.12
CA SER A 94 14.37 -9.61 -4.97
C SER A 94 13.36 -8.64 -5.62
N ARG A 95 13.67 -7.34 -5.57
CA ARG A 95 12.83 -6.25 -6.05
C ARG A 95 13.65 -5.25 -6.86
N LEU A 96 13.01 -4.61 -7.84
CA LEU A 96 13.57 -3.50 -8.59
C LEU A 96 12.89 -2.20 -8.18
N PRO A 97 13.64 -1.09 -8.06
CA PRO A 97 13.07 0.21 -7.73
C PRO A 97 12.20 0.74 -8.89
N LEU A 98 11.16 1.51 -8.54
CA LEU A 98 10.25 2.08 -9.55
C LEU A 98 10.96 3.07 -10.49
N SER A 99 12.05 3.68 -10.04
CA SER A 99 12.86 4.58 -10.87
C SER A 99 13.54 3.88 -12.03
N LEU A 100 13.71 2.55 -12.01
CA LEU A 100 14.23 1.81 -13.17
C LEU A 100 13.29 1.97 -14.39
N GLY A 101 12.00 2.22 -14.16
CA GLY A 101 11.02 2.61 -15.19
C GLY A 101 11.29 3.96 -15.86
N GLU A 102 12.24 4.76 -15.36
CA GLU A 102 12.65 6.05 -15.95
C GLU A 102 13.80 5.91 -16.96
N LEU A 103 14.45 4.75 -17.03
CA LEU A 103 15.55 4.45 -17.95
C LEU A 103 15.04 4.21 -19.37
N LYS A 104 14.51 5.27 -20.01
CA LYS A 104 13.91 5.21 -21.36
C LYS A 104 14.86 4.77 -22.46
N ASN A 105 16.17 4.89 -22.22
CA ASN A 105 17.22 4.51 -23.17
C ASN A 105 17.74 3.08 -22.94
N LEU A 106 17.26 2.36 -21.93
CA LEU A 106 17.71 1.01 -21.63
C LEU A 106 17.28 0.06 -22.75
N LYS A 107 18.27 -0.54 -23.41
CA LYS A 107 18.09 -1.45 -24.54
C LYS A 107 18.38 -2.89 -24.18
N TRP A 108 19.11 -3.15 -23.12
CA TRP A 108 19.50 -4.50 -22.73
C TRP A 108 19.48 -4.61 -21.21
N LEU A 109 18.86 -5.68 -20.72
CA LEU A 109 18.74 -5.99 -19.31
C LEU A 109 18.77 -7.50 -19.11
N ASP A 110 19.68 -7.99 -18.27
CA ASP A 110 19.66 -9.36 -17.76
C ASP A 110 19.45 -9.34 -16.25
N LEU A 111 18.49 -10.15 -15.82
CA LEU A 111 18.09 -10.32 -14.43
C LEU A 111 18.06 -11.81 -14.04
N LYS A 112 18.49 -12.73 -14.92
CA LYS A 112 18.50 -14.16 -14.62
C LYS A 112 19.33 -14.43 -13.36
N ASN A 113 19.01 -15.54 -12.72
CA ASN A 113 19.71 -15.99 -11.52
C ASN A 113 19.63 -14.95 -10.38
N ASN A 114 18.46 -14.32 -10.23
CA ASN A 114 18.09 -13.48 -9.10
C ASN A 114 16.78 -14.00 -8.48
N PRO A 115 16.59 -13.92 -7.15
CA PRO A 115 15.37 -14.31 -6.46
C PRO A 115 14.23 -13.28 -6.62
N LEU A 116 13.95 -12.88 -7.86
CA LEU A 116 12.95 -11.86 -8.19
C LEU A 116 11.55 -12.25 -7.72
N THR A 117 10.78 -11.27 -7.24
CA THR A 117 9.34 -11.42 -7.03
C THR A 117 8.62 -11.84 -8.31
N GLN A 118 7.54 -12.62 -8.16
CA GLN A 118 6.76 -13.14 -9.28
C GLN A 118 6.29 -12.05 -10.27
N ALA A 119 5.95 -10.87 -9.76
CA ALA A 119 5.52 -9.74 -10.56
C ALA A 119 6.59 -9.28 -11.56
N VAL A 120 7.84 -9.17 -11.14
CA VAL A 120 8.95 -8.76 -12.02
C VAL A 120 9.43 -9.95 -12.86
N ALA A 121 9.54 -11.14 -12.27
CA ALA A 121 10.02 -12.33 -12.96
C ALA A 121 9.16 -12.70 -14.18
N SER A 122 7.82 -12.60 -14.05
CA SER A 122 6.89 -12.89 -15.14
C SER A 122 7.01 -11.92 -16.32
N VAL A 123 7.39 -10.67 -16.06
CA VAL A 123 7.53 -9.61 -17.08
C VAL A 123 8.90 -9.62 -17.73
N ALA A 124 9.96 -9.91 -16.96
CA ALA A 124 11.33 -9.96 -17.43
C ALA A 124 11.52 -11.05 -18.51
N GLY A 125 10.98 -12.24 -18.28
CA GLY A 125 11.14 -13.38 -19.20
C GLY A 125 12.59 -13.90 -19.26
N PRO A 126 12.89 -14.81 -20.20
CA PRO A 126 14.25 -15.31 -20.40
C PRO A 126 15.15 -14.25 -21.05
N CYS A 127 16.46 -14.44 -20.94
CA CYS A 127 17.48 -13.64 -21.60
C CYS A 127 18.64 -14.57 -22.02
N GLY A 128 18.38 -15.48 -22.96
CA GLY A 128 19.36 -16.41 -23.54
C GLY A 128 20.07 -15.87 -24.78
N ASN A 129 19.53 -14.82 -25.40
CA ASN A 129 20.10 -14.16 -26.58
C ASN A 129 19.80 -12.65 -26.54
N ALA A 130 20.45 -11.89 -27.43
CA ALA A 130 20.33 -10.43 -27.46
C ALA A 130 18.89 -9.93 -27.63
N SER A 131 18.05 -10.62 -28.41
CA SER A 131 16.65 -10.22 -28.65
C SER A 131 15.79 -10.39 -27.40
N GLU A 132 16.01 -11.48 -26.66
CA GLU A 132 15.33 -11.75 -25.40
C GLU A 132 15.69 -10.71 -24.34
N CYS A 133 16.98 -10.40 -24.16
CA CYS A 133 17.42 -9.39 -23.21
C CYS A 133 16.95 -7.96 -23.56
N GLN A 134 16.82 -7.66 -24.86
CA GLN A 134 16.18 -6.43 -25.32
C GLN A 134 14.69 -6.39 -25.02
N THR A 135 14.02 -7.54 -25.05
CA THR A 135 12.61 -7.67 -24.70
C THR A 135 12.41 -7.54 -23.20
N CYS A 136 13.27 -8.18 -22.39
CA CYS A 136 13.33 -8.01 -20.95
C CYS A 136 13.43 -6.52 -20.56
N ALA A 137 14.40 -5.79 -21.13
CA ALA A 137 14.56 -4.36 -20.86
C ALA A 137 13.29 -3.56 -21.14
N ARG A 138 12.69 -3.75 -22.33
CA ARG A 138 11.46 -3.05 -22.72
C ARG A 138 10.29 -3.37 -21.78
N ASN A 139 10.09 -4.65 -21.48
CA ASN A 139 8.96 -5.11 -20.66
C ASN A 139 9.07 -4.61 -19.23
N VAL A 140 10.26 -4.75 -18.61
CA VAL A 140 10.50 -4.35 -17.22
C VAL A 140 10.38 -2.83 -17.07
N VAL A 141 11.00 -2.05 -17.96
CA VAL A 141 10.91 -0.58 -17.91
C VAL A 141 9.46 -0.13 -18.09
N ALA A 142 8.71 -0.72 -19.03
CA ALA A 142 7.31 -0.38 -19.25
C ALA A 142 6.43 -0.74 -18.04
N PHE A 143 6.62 -1.93 -17.46
CA PHE A 143 5.89 -2.39 -16.28
C PHE A 143 6.13 -1.46 -15.09
N LEU A 144 7.40 -1.17 -14.75
CA LEU A 144 7.74 -0.30 -13.63
C LEU A 144 7.26 1.14 -13.86
N SER A 145 7.32 1.65 -15.09
CA SER A 145 6.79 2.97 -15.44
C SER A 145 5.27 3.04 -15.21
N ASN A 146 4.53 2.00 -15.59
CA ASN A 146 3.08 1.95 -15.39
C ASN A 146 2.70 1.81 -13.92
N VAL A 147 3.42 0.99 -13.16
CA VAL A 147 3.23 0.86 -11.70
C VAL A 147 3.53 2.19 -11.01
N LYS A 148 4.59 2.90 -11.41
CA LYS A 148 4.91 4.22 -10.86
C LYS A 148 3.76 5.22 -11.11
N LYS A 149 3.25 5.28 -12.34
CA LYS A 149 2.13 6.16 -12.71
C LYS A 149 0.86 5.85 -11.92
N SER A 150 0.48 4.58 -11.78
CA SER A 150 -0.73 4.22 -11.03
C SER A 150 -0.62 4.60 -9.56
N ILE A 151 0.57 4.44 -8.95
CA ILE A 151 0.83 4.89 -7.58
C ILE A 151 0.76 6.42 -7.47
N GLU A 152 1.29 7.16 -8.44
CA GLU A 152 1.24 8.63 -8.46
C GLU A 152 -0.19 9.16 -8.66
N GLU A 153 -0.97 8.56 -9.55
CA GLU A 153 -2.39 8.87 -9.79
C GLU A 153 -3.23 8.58 -8.54
N GLU A 154 -2.99 7.46 -7.85
CA GLU A 154 -3.68 7.13 -6.60
C GLU A 154 -3.32 8.13 -5.49
N LYS A 155 -2.05 8.52 -5.38
CA LYS A 155 -1.60 9.56 -4.43
C LYS A 155 -2.26 10.91 -4.72
N LEU A 156 -2.40 11.28 -5.99
CA LEU A 156 -3.07 12.52 -6.40
C LEU A 156 -4.57 12.48 -6.06
N ASN A 157 -5.24 11.35 -6.30
CA ASN A 157 -6.65 11.19 -5.96
C ASN A 157 -6.90 11.27 -4.45
N ARG A 158 -6.02 10.67 -3.63
CA ARG A 158 -6.09 10.75 -2.16
C ARG A 158 -5.88 12.19 -1.65
N THR A 159 -4.91 12.91 -2.21
CA THR A 159 -4.64 14.31 -1.80
C THR A 159 -5.79 15.25 -2.18
N ASN A 160 -6.38 15.09 -3.36
CA ASN A 160 -7.55 15.86 -3.79
C ASN A 160 -8.80 15.57 -2.95
N ALA A 161 -9.04 14.31 -2.55
CA ALA A 161 -10.13 13.94 -1.65
C ALA A 161 -9.99 14.60 -0.27
N THR A 162 -8.76 14.64 0.27
CA THR A 162 -8.48 15.24 1.58
C THR A 162 -8.67 16.77 1.58
N GLN A 163 -8.37 17.43 0.45
CA GLN A 163 -8.61 18.87 0.26
C GLN A 163 -10.10 19.20 0.05
N ALA A 164 -10.87 18.33 -0.62
CA ALA A 164 -12.31 18.53 -0.79
C ALA A 164 -13.09 18.44 0.53
N ASP A 165 -12.65 17.62 1.48
CA ASP A 165 -13.24 17.53 2.81
C ASP A 165 -12.86 18.72 3.72
N THR A 166 -11.67 19.31 3.55
CA THR A 166 -11.29 20.54 4.29
C THR A 166 -11.97 21.81 3.77
N VAL A 167 -12.40 21.84 2.49
CA VAL A 167 -13.16 22.96 1.93
C VAL A 167 -14.65 22.92 2.32
N ARG A 168 -15.20 21.76 2.71
CA ARG A 168 -16.58 21.65 3.20
C ARG A 168 -16.80 22.18 4.62
N GLU A 169 -15.74 22.42 5.39
CA GLU A 169 -15.83 22.91 6.78
C GLU A 169 -15.63 24.43 6.96
N THR A 170 -15.46 25.21 5.89
CA THR A 170 -15.38 26.68 6.00
C THR A 170 -16.33 27.41 5.06
N VAL A 171 -17.63 27.25 5.29
CA VAL A 171 -18.62 28.28 4.96
C VAL A 171 -18.65 29.27 6.13
N PRO A 172 -18.22 30.54 5.98
CA PRO A 172 -18.39 31.52 7.04
C PRO A 172 -19.86 31.95 7.09
N LEU A 173 -20.57 31.47 8.11
CA LEU A 173 -21.79 32.12 8.60
C LEU A 173 -21.45 33.53 9.08
N LYS A 174 -21.87 34.55 8.33
CA LYS A 174 -22.37 35.83 8.86
C LYS A 174 -22.87 36.72 7.73
N LYS A 175 -24.19 36.90 7.67
CA LYS A 175 -24.85 38.23 7.61
C LYS A 175 -26.34 38.05 7.85
N GLU A 176 -26.70 38.17 9.12
CA GLU A 176 -28.05 38.51 9.54
C GLU A 176 -28.18 40.04 9.46
N SER A 177 -29.14 40.55 8.67
CA SER A 177 -29.94 41.75 8.96
C SER A 177 -30.76 42.17 7.75
N LYS A 178 -32.07 41.92 7.79
CA LYS A 178 -33.15 42.87 7.48
C LYS A 178 -34.51 42.16 7.49
N LYS A 179 -35.18 42.17 8.64
CA LYS A 179 -36.64 42.08 8.70
C LYS A 179 -37.17 43.08 9.72
N LYS A 180 -37.72 44.20 9.24
CA LYS A 180 -38.69 45.01 10.01
C LYS A 180 -39.56 45.88 9.10
N LYS A 181 -40.88 45.73 9.32
CA LYS A 181 -42.04 46.56 8.89
C LYS A 181 -42.49 46.34 7.43
N LYS A 182 -43.77 46.19 7.08
CA LYS A 182 -45.04 46.54 7.76
C LYS A 182 -46.23 45.86 7.01
N ARG A 183 -47.27 45.42 7.75
CA ARG A 183 -48.76 45.50 7.56
C ARG A 183 -49.35 45.47 6.12
N ASN A 184 -50.55 45.01 5.79
CA ASN A 184 -51.73 44.35 6.39
C ASN A 184 -52.74 44.12 5.23
N ALA A 185 -53.75 43.26 5.46
CA ALA A 185 -55.06 43.18 4.77
C ALA A 185 -55.04 42.56 3.34
N ASP A 186 -56.06 41.84 2.86
CA ASP A 186 -57.37 41.47 3.40
C ASP A 186 -57.91 40.27 2.60
N LYS A 187 -58.70 39.42 3.28
CA LYS A 187 -59.90 38.67 2.88
C LYS A 187 -60.05 37.84 1.58
N ASP A 188 -60.66 36.67 1.83
CA ASP A 188 -61.71 35.96 1.07
C ASP A 188 -61.37 35.53 -0.37
N ASN A 189 -61.61 34.29 -0.82
CA ASN A 189 -62.92 33.64 -0.80
C ASN A 189 -62.83 32.13 -1.16
N LYS A 190 -63.93 31.44 -0.90
CA LYS A 190 -64.22 30.00 -0.91
C LYS A 190 -64.89 29.56 -2.23
N SER A 191 -64.75 28.26 -2.58
CA SER A 191 -65.60 27.36 -3.42
C SER A 191 -64.77 26.64 -4.51
N LYS A 192 -64.64 25.30 -4.54
CA LYS A 192 -65.59 24.20 -4.88
C LYS A 192 -66.29 24.39 -6.22
N ILE A 193 -66.05 23.49 -7.19
CA ILE A 193 -67.05 22.76 -8.03
C ILE A 193 -66.32 21.75 -8.94
N GLU A 194 -66.87 20.53 -8.97
CA GLU A 194 -66.56 19.38 -9.84
C GLU A 194 -67.38 19.41 -11.15
N LYS A 195 -67.12 18.40 -12.00
CA LYS A 195 -67.99 17.74 -13.02
C LYS A 195 -67.63 18.02 -14.48
N GLU A 196 -67.75 17.10 -15.43
CA GLU A 196 -67.96 15.64 -15.54
C GLU A 196 -67.98 15.31 -17.05
N LYS A 197 -67.97 13.99 -17.36
CA LYS A 197 -68.50 13.27 -18.55
C LYS A 197 -67.49 12.93 -19.64
N SER A 198 -67.55 11.78 -20.31
CA SER A 198 -68.15 10.44 -20.13
C SER A 198 -67.95 9.73 -21.48
N ALA A 199 -67.53 8.47 -21.51
CA ALA A 199 -68.11 7.40 -22.35
C ALA A 199 -67.25 6.12 -22.31
N ASN A 200 -67.87 5.04 -21.81
CA ASN A 200 -67.56 3.63 -22.08
C ASN A 200 -68.56 3.14 -23.18
N PRO A 201 -68.40 1.98 -23.86
CA PRO A 201 -68.77 0.64 -23.31
C PRO A 201 -67.77 -0.49 -23.71
N GLU A 202 -67.42 -1.47 -22.87
CA GLU A 202 -68.15 -2.71 -22.45
C GLU A 202 -68.04 -3.91 -23.44
N SER A 203 -67.41 -5.03 -23.00
CA SER A 203 -67.87 -6.43 -23.23
C SER A 203 -67.05 -7.51 -22.47
N GLU A 204 -67.68 -8.08 -21.45
CA GLU A 204 -67.72 -9.46 -20.87
C GLU A 204 -66.84 -10.61 -21.45
N ARG A 205 -65.99 -11.34 -20.65
CA ARG A 205 -66.17 -12.57 -19.78
C ARG A 205 -66.03 -13.93 -20.53
N PRO A 206 -65.92 -15.12 -19.86
CA PRO A 206 -65.51 -15.52 -18.49
C PRO A 206 -64.45 -16.69 -18.53
N ASN A 207 -63.97 -17.42 -17.51
CA ASN A 207 -64.68 -18.21 -16.47
C ASN A 207 -63.70 -18.97 -15.53
N ASN A 208 -64.07 -19.05 -14.23
CA ASN A 208 -64.06 -20.21 -13.30
C ASN A 208 -62.79 -21.07 -13.02
N SER A 209 -62.54 -21.67 -11.83
CA SER A 209 -63.36 -21.96 -10.64
C SER A 209 -62.53 -22.50 -9.43
N HIS A 210 -63.06 -22.29 -8.20
CA HIS A 210 -63.24 -23.21 -7.03
C HIS A 210 -62.03 -23.96 -6.39
N ARG A 211 -61.95 -24.29 -5.07
CA ARG A 211 -62.91 -24.50 -3.95
C ARG A 211 -62.13 -24.51 -2.59
N ASN A 212 -62.57 -23.78 -1.54
CA ASN A 212 -63.15 -24.21 -0.22
C ASN A 212 -62.67 -25.55 0.37
N GLN A 213 -62.61 -25.88 1.68
CA GLN A 213 -62.91 -25.34 3.04
C GLN A 213 -62.52 -26.53 4.00
N LEU A 214 -62.12 -26.41 5.29
CA LEU A 214 -62.92 -26.35 6.55
C LEU A 214 -61.91 -26.61 7.70
N ASN A 215 -61.76 -25.74 8.71
CA ASN A 215 -62.37 -25.72 10.06
C ASN A 215 -62.00 -26.85 11.06
N GLY A 216 -61.55 -26.42 12.25
CA GLY A 216 -61.52 -27.19 13.51
C GLY A 216 -60.91 -26.38 14.66
N SER A 217 -61.72 -26.03 15.67
CA SER A 217 -61.39 -25.16 16.81
C SER A 217 -61.18 -25.98 18.10
N THR A 218 -60.27 -25.57 18.99
CA THR A 218 -60.48 -25.50 20.46
C THR A 218 -59.33 -24.75 21.17
N GLY A 219 -59.68 -23.91 22.16
CA GLY A 219 -58.78 -23.50 23.27
C GLY A 219 -58.33 -22.03 23.34
N LYS A 220 -59.07 -21.20 24.09
CA LYS A 220 -58.70 -19.83 24.55
C LYS A 220 -57.39 -19.89 25.38
N THR A 221 -56.51 -18.89 25.34
CA THR A 221 -56.46 -17.76 26.31
C THR A 221 -55.39 -16.73 25.85
N SER A 222 -55.62 -15.46 26.15
CA SER A 222 -54.89 -14.24 25.79
C SER A 222 -53.36 -14.31 25.67
N MET A 223 -52.78 -13.73 24.62
CA MET A 223 -51.38 -13.30 24.61
C MET A 223 -51.29 -11.78 24.47
N ILE A 224 -50.78 -11.18 25.55
CA ILE A 224 -50.17 -9.86 25.58
C ILE A 224 -48.75 -9.99 25.03
N SER A 225 -48.35 -8.98 24.25
CA SER A 225 -47.00 -8.66 23.79
C SER A 225 -45.87 -9.12 24.74
N GLN A 226 -44.84 -9.80 24.22
CA GLN A 226 -43.45 -9.52 24.61
C GLN A 226 -42.43 -10.15 23.64
N LYS A 227 -41.53 -9.29 23.19
CA LYS A 227 -40.32 -9.54 22.40
C LYS A 227 -39.15 -9.52 23.39
N GLU A 228 -38.35 -10.57 23.44
CA GLU A 228 -36.97 -10.69 23.98
C GLU A 228 -36.69 -12.21 24.21
N ASN A 229 -35.59 -12.85 23.85
CA ASN A 229 -34.18 -12.52 24.06
C ASN A 229 -33.29 -13.39 23.14
N GLY A 230 -32.52 -12.77 22.24
CA GLY A 230 -31.58 -13.48 21.33
C GLY A 230 -30.25 -12.76 21.12
N ARG A 231 -29.93 -11.75 21.96
CA ARG A 231 -28.72 -10.90 21.82
C ARG A 231 -27.69 -11.05 22.95
N SER A 232 -28.02 -11.71 24.05
CA SER A 232 -27.18 -11.73 25.27
C SER A 232 -26.08 -12.81 25.27
N THR A 233 -26.29 -13.94 24.61
CA THR A 233 -25.34 -15.07 24.59
C THR A 233 -24.12 -14.80 23.70
N ILE A 234 -24.30 -14.13 22.57
CA ILE A 234 -23.21 -13.80 21.63
C ILE A 234 -22.27 -12.75 22.24
N CYS A 235 -22.83 -11.72 22.91
CA CYS A 235 -22.03 -10.71 23.60
C CYS A 235 -21.23 -11.29 24.78
N ARG A 236 -21.80 -12.23 25.53
CA ARG A 236 -21.09 -12.91 26.62
C ARG A 236 -19.96 -13.81 26.11
N SER A 237 -20.18 -14.53 25.02
CA SER A 237 -19.15 -15.37 24.40
C SER A 237 -17.98 -14.54 23.84
N PHE A 238 -18.28 -13.40 23.22
CA PHE A 238 -17.24 -12.46 22.75
C PHE A 238 -16.46 -11.82 23.91
N LEU A 239 -17.15 -11.44 25.00
CA LEU A 239 -16.50 -10.83 26.15
C LEU A 239 -15.53 -11.81 26.85
N LEU A 240 -15.92 -13.07 26.97
CA LEU A 240 -15.08 -14.13 27.56
C LEU A 240 -13.89 -14.47 26.66
N PHE A 241 -14.06 -14.43 25.34
CA PHE A 241 -12.96 -14.61 24.39
C PHE A 241 -11.91 -13.50 24.53
N ILE A 242 -12.35 -12.24 24.63
CA ILE A 242 -11.46 -11.09 24.83
C ILE A 242 -10.74 -11.18 26.19
N LEU A 243 -11.44 -11.54 27.26
CA LEU A 243 -10.83 -11.77 28.57
C LEU A 243 -9.81 -12.90 28.54
N GLY A 244 -10.06 -13.97 27.77
CA GLY A 244 -9.11 -15.06 27.57
C GLY A 244 -7.82 -14.60 26.89
N LEU A 245 -7.91 -13.75 25.87
CA LEU A 245 -6.74 -13.18 25.19
C LEU A 245 -5.91 -12.27 26.11
N ILE A 246 -6.57 -11.51 26.98
CA ILE A 246 -5.90 -10.63 27.96
C ILE A 246 -5.13 -11.47 29.00
N ILE A 247 -5.75 -12.54 29.51
CA ILE A 247 -5.11 -13.44 30.49
C ILE A 247 -3.92 -14.17 29.84
N LEU A 248 -4.06 -14.62 28.59
CA LEU A 248 -2.98 -15.27 27.85
C LEU A 248 -1.79 -14.32 27.63
N GLY A 249 -2.06 -13.06 27.28
CA GLY A 249 -1.04 -12.02 27.14
C GLY A 249 -0.32 -11.70 28.44
N ALA A 250 -1.05 -11.65 29.56
CA ALA A 250 -0.47 -11.41 30.88
C ALA A 250 0.43 -12.58 31.33
N LEU A 251 0.00 -13.82 31.10
CA LEU A 251 0.81 -15.02 31.40
C LEU A 251 2.08 -15.09 30.56
N ALA A 252 2.01 -14.72 29.27
CA ALA A 252 3.18 -14.64 28.40
C ALA A 252 4.18 -13.58 28.88
N ALA A 253 3.70 -12.41 29.33
CA ALA A 253 4.56 -11.36 29.86
C ALA A 253 5.28 -11.80 31.15
N VAL A 254 4.58 -12.48 32.07
CA VAL A 254 5.17 -13.01 33.30
C VAL A 254 6.20 -14.11 32.99
N ALA A 255 5.91 -14.98 32.01
CA ALA A 255 6.84 -16.02 31.56
C ALA A 255 8.15 -15.40 31.00
N VAL A 256 8.06 -14.30 30.25
CA VAL A 256 9.25 -13.57 29.76
C VAL A 256 10.07 -12.99 30.91
N THR A 257 9.43 -12.43 31.94
CA THR A 257 10.14 -11.81 33.08
C THR A 257 10.75 -12.81 34.07
N THR A 258 10.36 -14.08 34.00
CA THR A 258 10.84 -15.14 34.92
C THR A 258 11.93 -16.02 34.32
N LEU A 259 12.31 -15.77 33.06
CA LEU A 259 13.38 -16.51 32.40
C LEU A 259 14.77 -16.10 32.93
N PRO A 260 15.67 -17.07 33.18
CA PRO A 260 17.00 -16.77 33.67
C PRO A 260 17.81 -15.95 32.65
N PRO A 261 18.69 -15.03 33.08
CA PRO A 261 19.32 -14.01 32.23
C PRO A 261 20.21 -14.57 31.10
N LYS A 262 20.52 -15.87 31.11
CA LYS A 262 21.31 -16.53 30.06
C LYS A 262 20.51 -16.77 28.76
N THR A 263 19.19 -16.98 28.84
CA THR A 263 18.34 -17.22 27.64
C THR A 263 17.92 -15.93 26.94
N HIS A 264 17.92 -14.79 27.65
CA HIS A 264 17.62 -13.48 27.05
C HIS A 264 18.61 -13.08 25.96
N ARG A 265 19.91 -13.39 26.15
CA ARG A 265 20.97 -13.09 25.16
C ARG A 265 20.96 -14.01 23.94
N GLU A 266 20.35 -15.20 24.01
CA GLU A 266 20.24 -16.12 22.87
C GLU A 266 19.00 -15.82 22.01
N LEU A 267 17.90 -15.36 22.62
CA LEU A 267 16.72 -14.89 21.88
C LEU A 267 17.02 -13.60 21.10
N GLU A 268 17.77 -12.68 21.70
CA GLU A 268 18.14 -11.39 21.09
C GLU A 268 19.14 -11.56 19.93
N ARG A 269 19.92 -12.66 19.94
CA ARG A 269 20.84 -13.04 18.85
C ARG A 269 20.15 -13.72 17.67
N SER A 270 18.98 -14.32 17.90
CA SER A 270 18.25 -15.09 16.87
C SER A 270 17.30 -14.23 16.03
N PHE A 271 16.99 -12.99 16.46
CA PHE A 271 16.03 -12.12 15.75
C PHE A 271 16.48 -10.64 15.72
N PRO A 272 17.59 -10.29 15.05
CA PRO A 272 18.01 -8.89 14.90
C PRO A 272 17.07 -8.08 13.98
N ASP A 273 16.33 -8.74 13.08
CA ASP A 273 15.55 -8.05 12.02
C ASP A 273 14.11 -7.67 12.41
N HIS A 274 13.64 -8.04 13.61
CA HIS A 274 12.28 -7.71 14.06
C HIS A 274 12.17 -6.42 14.88
N LEU A 275 13.28 -5.73 15.14
CA LEU A 275 13.27 -4.48 15.91
C LEU A 275 12.59 -3.31 15.17
N GLU A 276 12.55 -3.33 13.83
CA GLU A 276 11.79 -2.36 13.02
C GLU A 276 10.27 -2.63 12.99
N ILE A 277 9.84 -3.85 13.33
CA ILE A 277 8.41 -4.23 13.40
C ILE A 277 7.81 -3.94 14.79
N LEU A 278 8.65 -3.86 15.83
CA LEU A 278 8.22 -3.52 17.19
C LEU A 278 7.86 -2.04 17.38
N LEU A 279 8.45 -1.13 16.59
CA LEU A 279 8.11 0.30 16.62
C LEU A 279 6.64 0.55 16.18
N PRO A 280 6.17 0.04 15.02
CA PRO A 280 4.78 0.21 14.62
C PRO A 280 3.81 -0.54 15.54
N ILE A 281 4.21 -1.68 16.13
CA ILE A 281 3.36 -2.40 17.11
C ILE A 281 3.23 -1.61 18.42
N LYS A 282 4.31 -1.01 18.95
CA LYS A 282 4.24 -0.13 20.12
C LYS A 282 3.38 1.11 19.83
N VAL A 283 3.51 1.70 18.65
CA VAL A 283 2.66 2.82 18.21
C VAL A 283 1.20 2.39 18.07
N LEU A 284 0.93 1.18 17.54
CA LEU A 284 -0.43 0.64 17.45
C LEU A 284 -1.02 0.42 18.85
N ILE A 285 -0.26 -0.15 19.78
CA ILE A 285 -0.70 -0.39 21.16
C ILE A 285 -0.97 0.95 21.87
N LEU A 286 -0.09 1.94 21.72
CA LEU A 286 -0.31 3.28 22.28
C LEU A 286 -1.51 3.98 21.64
N PHE A 287 -1.73 3.80 20.34
CA PHE A 287 -2.91 4.31 19.64
C PHE A 287 -4.20 3.64 20.11
N GLN A 288 -4.18 2.32 20.31
CA GLN A 288 -5.32 1.57 20.86
C GLN A 288 -5.60 2.01 22.30
N LEU A 289 -4.59 2.13 23.15
CA LEU A 289 -4.73 2.64 24.52
C LEU A 289 -5.28 4.08 24.54
N TRP A 290 -4.84 4.94 23.61
CA TRP A 290 -5.37 6.29 23.46
C TRP A 290 -6.85 6.29 23.05
N GLN A 291 -7.25 5.44 22.10
CA GLN A 291 -8.66 5.23 21.72
C GLN A 291 -9.51 4.76 22.92
N PHE A 292 -8.99 3.83 23.73
CA PHE A 292 -9.67 3.39 24.96
C PHE A 292 -9.83 4.54 25.98
N THR A 293 -8.82 5.39 26.16
CA THR A 293 -8.93 6.56 27.04
C THR A 293 -9.93 7.60 26.53
N LEU A 294 -10.01 7.80 25.20
CA LEU A 294 -10.95 8.72 24.58
C LEU A 294 -12.41 8.22 24.66
N ILE A 295 -12.61 6.91 24.49
CA ILE A 295 -13.92 6.25 24.65
C ILE A 295 -14.33 6.29 26.13
N ALA A 296 -13.42 6.02 27.06
CA ALA A 296 -13.68 6.13 28.50
C ALA A 296 -14.03 7.57 28.90
N TRP A 297 -13.30 8.57 28.37
CA TRP A 297 -13.56 9.99 28.62
C TRP A 297 -14.91 10.46 28.04
N ARG A 298 -15.27 10.02 26.82
CA ARG A 298 -16.59 10.27 26.23
C ARG A 298 -17.71 9.59 27.02
N SER A 299 -17.50 8.35 27.48
CA SER A 299 -18.47 7.61 28.27
C SER A 299 -18.69 8.25 29.65
N HIS A 300 -17.64 8.81 30.24
CA HIS A 300 -17.72 9.54 31.51
C HIS A 300 -18.47 10.88 31.35
N ASN A 301 -18.29 11.59 30.24
CA ASN A 301 -19.01 12.85 29.96
C ASN A 301 -20.48 12.66 29.54
N LEU A 302 -20.85 11.51 28.96
CA LEU A 302 -22.25 11.19 28.66
C LEU A 302 -23.06 10.69 29.88
N CYS A 303 -22.39 10.38 31.00
CA CYS A 303 -23.05 9.99 32.24
C CYS A 303 -23.33 11.16 33.20
N PHE A 304 -22.96 12.41 32.85
CA PHE A 304 -23.08 13.57 33.74
C PHE A 304 -23.89 14.74 33.17
N HIS A 305 -24.77 14.49 32.21
CA HIS A 305 -25.76 15.45 31.72
C HIS A 305 -27.12 14.77 31.51
#